data_AF-A0A2S9PR60-F1
#
_entry.id   AF-A0A2S9PR60-F1
#
_cell.length_a   1.000
_cell.length_b   1.000
_cell.length_c   1.000
_cell.angle_alpha   90.00
_cell.angle_beta   90.00
_cell.angle_gamma   90.00
#
_symmetry.space_group_name_H-M   'P 1'
#
loop_
_entity.id
_entity.type
_entity.pdbx_description
1 polymer ?
#
loop_
_entity_poly.entity_id
_entity_poly.type
_entity_poly.pdbx_seq_one_letter_code
_entity_poly.pdbx_strand_id
1 'polypeptide(L)'
;MTSTTAVSPGRQASPLGTLAVIPWASDPDADPGQEPQVPFLMVYSLGDGRDGPEAGAEALRAELEKTGLSVGDKVADLARETRIPVTLLVEAEQAALTLPFMRVQCPVPPQWERAAHQTGKVYLVCSLRPWPEAVQGQPVDEERLRAFIGDESLVEQSAHAMVPVRRVRT
;
A
#
# COMPACT_ATOMS: atom_id res chain seq x y z
N MET A 1 0.13 -17.41 0.02
CA MET A 1 -0.29 -16.42 1.01
C MET A 1 -1.62 -15.80 0.59
N THR A 2 -2.65 -15.87 1.43
CA THR A 2 -3.93 -15.18 1.20
C THR A 2 -3.84 -13.77 1.80
N SER A 3 -4.16 -12.74 1.03
CA SER A 3 -4.06 -11.34 1.48
C SER A 3 -5.47 -10.77 1.68
N THR A 4 -5.71 -10.16 2.84
CA THR A 4 -6.98 -9.52 3.17
C THR A 4 -6.89 -8.02 2.95
N THR A 5 -7.88 -7.47 2.25
CA THR A 5 -7.95 -6.04 1.93
C THR A 5 -8.64 -5.27 3.06
N ALA A 6 -8.20 -4.04 3.32
CA ALA A 6 -8.90 -3.13 4.25
C ALA A 6 -9.16 -1.78 3.62
N VAL A 7 -10.22 -1.10 4.07
CA VAL A 7 -10.75 0.11 3.43
C VAL A 7 -10.74 1.26 4.42
N SER A 8 -10.36 2.46 3.95
CA SER A 8 -10.70 3.69 4.67
C SER A 8 -12.12 4.10 4.29
N PRO A 9 -12.99 4.51 5.23
CA PRO A 9 -14.31 5.02 4.89
C PRO A 9 -14.19 6.33 4.08
N GLY A 10 -14.06 6.19 2.76
CA GLY A 10 -14.12 7.25 1.78
C GLY A 10 -15.59 7.55 1.49
N ARG A 11 -16.05 8.69 1.99
CA ARG A 11 -17.38 9.26 1.71
C ARG A 11 -17.64 9.18 0.20
N GLN A 12 -18.76 8.58 -0.23
CA GLN A 12 -19.17 8.36 -1.64
C GLN A 12 -19.20 9.62 -2.54
N ALA A 13 -18.82 10.80 -2.02
CA ALA A 13 -18.67 12.05 -2.74
C ALA A 13 -17.21 12.48 -2.99
N SER A 14 -16.23 11.66 -2.60
CA SER A 14 -14.80 11.94 -2.84
C SER A 14 -14.44 11.69 -4.31
N PRO A 15 -13.66 12.55 -4.96
CA PRO A 15 -13.13 12.27 -6.30
C PRO A 15 -12.26 11.01 -6.33
N LEU A 16 -11.66 10.60 -5.19
CA LEU A 16 -10.80 9.41 -5.07
C LEU A 16 -11.57 8.08 -5.10
N GLY A 17 -12.87 8.10 -4.83
CA GLY A 17 -13.65 6.89 -4.59
C GLY A 17 -13.22 6.11 -3.34
N THR A 18 -13.42 4.81 -3.37
CA THR A 18 -13.02 3.86 -2.33
C THR A 18 -11.54 3.49 -2.50
N LEU A 19 -10.74 3.82 -1.49
CA LEU A 19 -9.35 3.39 -1.38
C LEU A 19 -9.24 2.17 -0.47
N ALA A 20 -8.49 1.17 -0.94
CA ALA A 20 -8.22 -0.07 -0.25
C ALA A 20 -6.71 -0.31 -0.12
N VAL A 21 -6.35 -1.15 0.85
CA VAL A 21 -4.97 -1.56 1.11
C VAL A 21 -4.85 -3.07 1.17
N ILE A 22 -3.84 -3.60 0.48
CA ILE A 22 -3.48 -5.02 0.48
C ILE A 22 -2.04 -5.22 0.97
N PRO A 23 -1.82 -6.01 2.03
CA PRO A 23 -0.49 -6.40 2.50
C PRO A 23 -0.06 -7.74 1.89
N TRP A 24 1.22 -7.85 1.53
CA TRP A 24 1.87 -9.14 1.24
C TRP A 24 3.35 -9.08 1.59
N ALA A 25 3.99 -10.21 1.79
CA ALA A 25 5.44 -10.31 1.93
C ALA A 25 6.04 -10.99 0.69
N SER A 26 7.32 -10.75 0.42
CA SER A 26 8.06 -11.51 -0.58
C SER A 26 8.04 -13.01 -0.27
N ASP A 27 8.25 -13.82 -1.30
CA ASP A 27 8.12 -15.28 -1.23
C ASP A 27 8.96 -15.89 -0.09
N PRO A 28 8.38 -16.72 0.80
CA PRO A 28 9.12 -17.45 1.82
C PRO A 28 10.07 -18.52 1.25
N ASP A 29 9.86 -19.00 0.02
CA ASP A 29 10.72 -20.01 -0.61
C ASP A 29 12.00 -19.42 -1.24
N ALA A 30 12.27 -18.12 -1.01
CA ALA A 30 13.61 -17.58 -1.21
C ALA A 30 14.58 -18.37 -0.31
N ASP A 31 15.60 -18.97 -0.93
CA ASP A 31 16.56 -19.91 -0.33
C ASP A 31 16.87 -19.66 1.16
N PRO A 32 16.86 -20.70 2.04
CA PRO A 32 17.25 -20.55 3.44
C PRO A 32 18.72 -20.13 3.55
N GLY A 33 18.95 -18.82 3.52
CA GLY A 33 20.26 -18.18 3.39
C GLY A 33 20.22 -16.80 2.72
N GLN A 34 19.09 -16.38 2.14
CA GLN A 34 18.92 -15.08 1.50
C GLN A 34 18.15 -14.06 2.35
N GLU A 35 18.20 -12.80 1.93
CA GLU A 35 17.78 -11.59 2.64
C GLU A 35 16.41 -11.69 3.35
N PRO A 36 16.22 -10.97 4.47
CA PRO A 36 14.95 -10.98 5.19
C PRO A 36 13.77 -10.65 4.27
N GLN A 37 12.64 -11.32 4.48
CA GLN A 37 11.41 -11.07 3.72
C GLN A 37 11.12 -9.58 3.64
N VAL A 38 10.77 -9.10 2.45
CA VAL A 38 10.40 -7.70 2.25
C VAL A 38 8.88 -7.58 2.47
N PRO A 39 8.44 -6.78 3.45
CA PRO A 39 7.02 -6.52 3.67
C PRO A 39 6.55 -5.41 2.73
N PHE A 40 5.51 -5.69 1.96
CA PHE A 40 4.87 -4.77 1.03
C PHE A 40 3.46 -4.36 1.49
N LEU A 41 3.08 -3.13 1.16
CA LEU A 41 1.72 -2.61 1.24
C LEU A 41 1.40 -1.93 -0.08
N MET A 42 0.23 -2.20 -0.65
CA MET A 42 -0.28 -1.44 -1.80
C MET A 42 -1.58 -0.75 -1.46
N VAL A 43 -1.64 0.53 -1.76
CA VAL A 43 -2.85 1.36 -1.79
C VAL A 43 -3.35 1.39 -3.22
N TYR A 44 -4.64 1.13 -3.42
CA TYR A 44 -5.28 1.16 -4.74
C TYR A 44 -6.71 1.69 -4.62
N SER A 45 -7.24 2.22 -5.73
CA SER A 45 -8.65 2.63 -5.84
C SER A 45 -9.49 1.53 -6.49
N LEU A 46 -10.76 1.41 -6.11
CA LEU A 46 -11.73 0.57 -6.81
C LEU A 46 -12.28 1.20 -8.10
N GLY A 47 -11.91 2.46 -8.39
CA GLY A 47 -12.38 3.16 -9.59
C GLY A 47 -13.83 3.64 -9.52
N ASP A 48 -14.44 3.59 -8.34
CA ASP A 48 -15.82 4.01 -8.03
C ASP A 48 -15.90 5.50 -7.60
N GLY A 49 -14.91 6.30 -8.00
CA GLY A 49 -14.91 7.75 -7.78
C GLY A 49 -16.06 8.44 -8.50
N ARG A 50 -16.51 9.58 -7.96
CA ARG A 50 -17.65 10.37 -8.48
C ARG A 50 -17.60 10.60 -9.99
N ASP A 51 -16.41 10.94 -10.49
CA ASP A 51 -16.18 11.39 -11.85
C ASP A 51 -15.57 10.26 -12.73
N GLY A 52 -15.60 9.01 -12.26
CA GLY A 52 -15.07 7.84 -12.94
C GLY A 52 -13.64 7.46 -12.53
N PRO A 53 -13.15 6.30 -13.02
CA PRO A 53 -11.85 5.75 -12.63
C PRO A 53 -10.67 6.62 -13.06
N GLU A 54 -10.71 7.23 -14.25
CA GLU A 54 -9.63 8.11 -14.73
C GLU A 54 -9.50 9.36 -13.88
N ALA A 55 -10.64 9.98 -13.53
CA ALA A 55 -10.65 11.16 -12.67
C ALA A 55 -10.20 10.83 -11.24
N GLY A 56 -10.53 9.63 -10.73
CA GLY A 56 -10.03 9.14 -9.45
C GLY A 56 -8.52 8.91 -9.45
N ALA A 57 -7.97 8.36 -10.53
CA ALA A 57 -6.53 8.18 -10.71
C ALA A 57 -5.79 9.53 -10.73
N GLU A 58 -6.28 10.51 -11.48
CA GLU A 58 -5.71 11.86 -11.53
C GLU A 58 -5.81 12.59 -10.18
N ALA A 59 -6.94 12.44 -9.48
CA ALA A 59 -7.10 12.98 -8.13
C ALA A 59 -6.10 12.34 -7.15
N LEU A 60 -5.91 11.02 -7.21
CA LEU A 60 -4.95 10.31 -6.37
C LEU A 60 -3.51 10.75 -6.68
N ARG A 61 -3.17 10.90 -7.97
CA ARG A 61 -1.89 11.43 -8.42
C ARG A 61 -1.63 12.81 -7.81
N ALA A 62 -2.59 13.71 -7.91
CA ALA A 62 -2.46 15.06 -7.37
C ALA A 62 -2.26 15.05 -5.84
N GLU A 63 -2.94 14.17 -5.10
CA GLU A 63 -2.75 14.03 -3.66
C GLU A 63 -1.38 13.45 -3.28
N LEU A 64 -0.87 12.46 -4.05
CA LEU A 64 0.48 11.92 -3.85
C LEU A 64 1.55 12.99 -4.09
N GLU A 65 1.45 13.74 -5.20
CA GLU A 65 2.39 14.81 -5.53
C GLU A 65 2.37 15.93 -4.48
N LYS A 66 1.18 16.33 -3.98
CA LYS A 66 1.04 17.28 -2.85
C LYS A 66 1.71 16.78 -1.57
N THR A 67 1.70 15.46 -1.34
CA THR A 67 2.32 14.81 -0.18
C THR A 67 3.85 14.73 -0.34
N GLY A 68 4.38 14.97 -1.55
CA GLY A 68 5.80 14.84 -1.88
C GLY A 68 6.19 13.45 -2.39
N LEU A 69 5.21 12.58 -2.65
CA LEU A 69 5.42 11.28 -3.27
C LEU A 69 5.33 11.42 -4.79
N SER A 70 6.43 11.19 -5.49
CA SER A 70 6.47 11.21 -6.95
C SER A 70 6.00 9.86 -7.51
N VAL A 71 5.21 9.92 -8.58
CA VAL A 71 4.82 8.76 -9.38
C VAL A 71 5.92 8.43 -10.38
N GLY A 72 6.18 7.14 -10.59
CA GLY A 72 7.22 6.60 -11.48
C GLY A 72 8.35 5.92 -10.71
N ASP A 73 9.52 5.79 -11.35
CA ASP A 73 10.60 4.88 -10.94
C ASP A 73 11.35 5.26 -9.66
N LYS A 74 11.05 6.42 -9.06
CA LYS A 74 11.75 6.89 -7.88
C LYS A 74 11.07 6.37 -6.62
N VAL A 75 11.80 5.56 -5.86
CA VAL A 75 11.41 5.16 -4.50
C VAL A 75 11.81 6.26 -3.50
N ALA A 76 10.84 6.85 -2.81
CA ALA A 76 11.07 7.81 -1.74
C ALA A 76 11.50 7.11 -0.44
N ASP A 77 12.54 7.58 0.26
CA ASP A 77 12.93 7.02 1.57
C ASP A 77 12.43 7.92 2.69
N LEU A 78 11.29 7.55 3.30
CA LEU A 78 10.63 8.38 4.31
C LEU A 78 11.38 8.39 5.65
N ALA A 79 12.36 7.51 5.84
CA ALA A 79 13.28 7.62 6.97
C ALA A 79 14.22 8.83 6.84
N ARG A 80 14.49 9.28 5.61
CA ARG A 80 15.34 10.44 5.29
C ARG A 80 14.52 11.68 5.00
N GLU A 81 13.31 11.51 4.46
CA GLU A 81 12.42 12.59 4.03
C GLU A 81 11.30 12.85 5.04
N THR A 82 11.66 13.40 6.22
CA THR A 82 10.76 13.60 7.37
C THR A 82 9.60 14.58 7.13
N ARG A 83 9.58 15.29 6.00
CA ARG A 83 8.53 16.25 5.63
C ARG A 83 7.31 15.60 4.98
N ILE A 84 7.42 14.34 4.57
CA ILE A 84 6.33 13.60 3.94
C ILE A 84 5.42 13.05 5.07
N PRO A 85 4.17 13.50 5.19
CA PRO A 85 3.26 13.17 6.29
C PRO A 85 2.63 11.77 6.15
N VAL A 86 3.47 10.75 5.99
CA VAL A 86 3.05 9.33 5.95
C VAL A 86 3.56 8.64 7.20
N THR A 87 2.67 7.92 7.88
CA THR A 87 3.02 7.14 9.07
C THR A 87 2.48 5.73 8.98
N LEU A 88 3.31 4.77 9.34
CA LEU A 88 2.94 3.37 9.46
C LEU A 88 3.25 2.87 10.87
N LEU A 89 2.21 2.36 11.53
CA LEU A 89 2.30 1.69 12.82
C LEU A 89 2.00 0.20 12.59
N VAL A 90 2.87 -0.68 13.06
CA VAL A 90 2.66 -2.13 12.96
C VAL A 90 2.71 -2.71 14.37
N GLU A 91 1.62 -3.32 14.80
CA GLU A 91 1.51 -3.95 16.12
C GLU A 91 0.33 -4.92 16.13
N ALA A 92 0.44 -6.02 16.88
CA ALA A 92 -0.65 -6.98 17.11
C ALA A 92 -1.34 -7.48 15.82
N GLU A 93 -0.52 -7.86 14.83
CA GLU A 93 -0.96 -8.35 13.52
C GLU A 93 -1.81 -7.34 12.74
N GLN A 94 -1.63 -6.05 13.03
CA GLN A 94 -2.28 -4.93 12.34
C GLN A 94 -1.26 -3.95 11.79
N ALA A 95 -1.48 -3.47 10.56
CA ALA A 95 -0.79 -2.33 9.99
C ALA A 95 -1.74 -1.13 9.88
N ALA A 96 -1.47 -0.09 10.65
CA ALA A 96 -2.20 1.16 10.63
C ALA A 96 -1.43 2.18 9.77
N LEU A 97 -1.89 2.37 8.53
CA LEU A 97 -1.34 3.33 7.58
C LEU A 97 -2.13 4.65 7.65
N THR A 98 -1.42 5.76 7.80
CA THR A 98 -1.98 7.10 7.73
C THR A 98 -1.26 7.89 6.64
N LEU A 99 -2.05 8.39 5.70
CA LEU A 99 -1.72 9.35 4.64
C LEU A 99 -2.58 10.61 4.86
N PRO A 100 -2.26 11.77 4.26
CA PRO A 100 -3.07 12.98 4.40
C PRO A 100 -4.54 12.84 4.00
N PHE A 101 -4.80 11.97 3.02
CA PHE A 101 -6.11 11.75 2.43
C PHE A 101 -6.75 10.41 2.85
N MET A 102 -6.06 9.60 3.65
CA MET A 102 -6.50 8.23 3.95
C MET A 102 -5.96 7.74 5.30
N ARG A 103 -6.80 7.07 6.09
CA ARG A 103 -6.36 6.35 7.30
C ARG A 103 -7.03 4.99 7.35
N VAL A 104 -6.22 3.94 7.29
CA VAL A 104 -6.67 2.55 7.24
C VAL A 104 -5.92 1.70 8.25
N GLN A 105 -6.61 0.67 8.74
CA GLN A 105 -6.00 -0.42 9.49
C GLN A 105 -6.26 -1.71 8.71
N CYS A 106 -5.21 -2.42 8.34
CA CYS A 106 -5.33 -3.72 7.68
C CYS A 106 -4.75 -4.84 8.55
N PRO A 107 -5.41 -6.01 8.58
CA PRO A 107 -4.83 -7.20 9.18
C PRO A 107 -3.63 -7.66 8.34
N VAL A 108 -2.53 -8.01 8.99
CA VAL A 108 -1.31 -8.49 8.34
C VAL A 108 -0.92 -9.86 8.87
N PRO A 109 -0.37 -10.77 8.04
CA PRO A 109 0.11 -12.05 8.52
C PRO A 109 1.24 -11.90 9.56
N PRO A 110 1.37 -12.81 10.55
CA PRO A 110 2.43 -12.74 11.56
C PRO A 110 3.85 -12.68 10.97
N GLN A 111 4.10 -13.39 9.88
CA GLN A 111 5.39 -13.36 9.17
C GLN A 111 5.68 -11.99 8.54
N TRP A 112 4.64 -11.30 8.05
CA TRP A 112 4.76 -9.96 7.51
C TRP A 112 5.11 -8.94 8.59
N GLU A 113 4.47 -9.04 9.75
CA GLU A 113 4.78 -8.18 10.90
C GLU A 113 6.23 -8.39 11.38
N ARG A 114 6.67 -9.65 11.50
CA ARG A 114 8.07 -9.95 11.86
C ARG A 114 9.05 -9.36 10.86
N ALA A 115 8.78 -9.49 9.56
CA ALA A 115 9.59 -8.88 8.52
C ALA A 115 9.65 -7.35 8.67
N ALA A 116 8.51 -6.69 8.84
CA ALA A 116 8.42 -5.23 9.05
C ALA A 116 9.23 -4.76 10.26
N HIS A 117 9.20 -5.54 11.34
CA HIS A 117 9.95 -5.27 12.55
C HIS A 117 11.47 -5.51 12.42
N GLN A 118 11.87 -6.50 11.62
CA GLN A 118 13.28 -6.83 11.37
C GLN A 118 13.94 -5.83 10.43
N THR A 119 13.26 -5.45 9.35
CA THR A 119 13.75 -4.46 8.37
C THR A 119 13.62 -3.02 8.89
N GLY A 120 12.69 -2.78 9.82
CA GLY A 120 12.34 -1.44 10.31
C GLY A 120 11.65 -0.56 9.26
N LYS A 121 11.32 -1.12 8.08
CA LYS A 121 10.75 -0.42 6.94
C LYS A 121 9.80 -1.33 6.15
N VAL A 122 8.78 -0.73 5.56
CA VAL A 122 7.83 -1.39 4.66
C VAL A 122 7.85 -0.70 3.30
N TYR A 123 7.76 -1.49 2.24
CA TYR A 123 7.66 -0.97 0.88
C TYR A 123 6.20 -0.65 0.57
N LEU A 124 5.90 0.64 0.45
CA LEU A 124 4.58 1.16 0.11
C LEU A 124 4.50 1.43 -1.40
N VAL A 125 3.48 0.88 -2.03
CA VAL A 125 3.08 1.14 -3.42
C VAL A 125 1.75 1.89 -3.39
N CYS A 126 1.64 3.00 -4.10
CA CYS A 126 0.37 3.68 -4.34
C CYS A 126 0.05 3.60 -5.82
N SER A 127 -0.84 2.67 -6.20
CA SER A 127 -1.25 2.44 -7.58
C SER A 127 -2.24 3.50 -8.04
N LEU A 128 -1.94 4.16 -9.17
CA LEU A 128 -2.93 4.97 -9.88
C LEU A 128 -3.87 4.11 -10.74
N ARG A 129 -3.46 2.88 -11.07
CA ARG A 129 -4.32 1.93 -11.78
C ARG A 129 -5.44 1.46 -10.84
N PRO A 130 -6.72 1.63 -11.22
CA PRO A 130 -7.83 1.10 -10.44
C PRO A 130 -7.83 -0.43 -10.50
N TRP A 131 -8.23 -1.06 -9.40
CA TRP A 131 -8.36 -2.52 -9.30
C TRP A 131 -9.76 -2.90 -8.82
N PRO A 132 -10.78 -2.78 -9.69
CA PRO A 132 -12.18 -2.99 -9.31
C PRO A 132 -12.47 -4.43 -8.87
N GLU A 133 -11.68 -5.42 -9.29
CA GLU A 133 -11.83 -6.82 -8.91
C GLU A 133 -11.37 -7.11 -7.47
N ALA A 134 -10.49 -6.27 -6.90
CA ALA A 134 -9.98 -6.41 -5.53
C ALA A 134 -10.92 -5.76 -4.51
N VAL A 135 -12.19 -6.20 -4.54
CA VAL A 135 -13.31 -5.64 -3.77
C VAL A 135 -13.13 -5.84 -2.27
N GLN A 136 -13.65 -4.88 -1.50
CA GLN A 136 -13.71 -4.90 -0.04
C GLN A 136 -14.19 -6.25 0.52
N GLY A 137 -13.42 -6.80 1.47
CA GLY A 137 -13.81 -7.99 2.24
C GLY A 137 -13.73 -9.31 1.48
N GLN A 138 -13.31 -9.28 0.21
CA GLN A 138 -12.98 -10.49 -0.55
C GLN A 138 -11.47 -10.74 -0.47
N PRO A 139 -11.05 -11.97 -0.12
CA PRO A 139 -9.64 -12.31 -0.20
C PRO A 139 -9.16 -12.22 -1.64
N VAL A 140 -7.98 -11.63 -1.84
CA VAL A 140 -7.34 -11.61 -3.15
C VAL A 140 -6.39 -12.80 -3.23
N ASP A 141 -6.59 -13.64 -4.24
CA ASP A 141 -5.73 -14.80 -4.51
C ASP A 141 -4.33 -14.35 -4.95
N GLU A 142 -3.31 -15.12 -4.55
CA GLU A 142 -1.91 -14.83 -4.81
C GLU A 142 -1.59 -14.65 -6.31
N GLU A 143 -2.19 -15.48 -7.16
CA GLU A 143 -2.03 -15.41 -8.61
C GLU A 143 -2.55 -14.08 -9.18
N ARG A 144 -3.71 -13.60 -8.69
CA ARG A 144 -4.25 -12.29 -9.11
C ARG A 144 -3.38 -11.14 -8.65
N LEU A 145 -2.87 -11.22 -7.42
CA LEU A 145 -1.96 -10.22 -6.88
C LEU A 145 -0.65 -10.17 -7.67
N ARG A 146 -0.05 -11.33 -7.98
CA ARG A 146 1.15 -11.41 -8.81
C ARG A 146 0.90 -10.90 -10.22
N ALA A 147 -0.22 -11.25 -10.85
CA ALA A 147 -0.57 -10.77 -12.17
C ALA A 147 -0.75 -9.24 -12.22
N PHE A 148 -1.35 -8.65 -11.17
CA PHE A 148 -1.53 -7.21 -11.08
C PHE A 148 -0.20 -6.47 -10.84
N ILE A 149 0.64 -6.97 -9.92
CA ILE A 149 1.94 -6.36 -9.60
C ILE A 149 2.98 -6.57 -10.71
N GLY A 150 2.91 -7.70 -11.42
CA GLY A 150 3.83 -8.05 -12.49
C GLY A 150 3.60 -7.31 -13.81
N ASP A 151 2.57 -6.46 -13.90
CA ASP A 151 2.35 -5.58 -15.04
C ASP A 151 3.33 -4.40 -14.98
N GLU A 152 4.22 -4.27 -15.96
CA GLU A 152 5.21 -3.19 -16.04
C GLU A 152 4.55 -1.80 -15.96
N SER A 153 3.33 -1.67 -16.50
CA SER A 153 2.56 -0.42 -16.45
C SER A 153 2.20 0.00 -15.02
N LEU A 154 2.11 -0.95 -14.09
CA LEU A 154 1.83 -0.64 -12.69
C LEU A 154 3.00 0.13 -12.07
N VAL A 155 4.24 -0.29 -12.34
CA VAL A 155 5.43 0.34 -11.75
C VAL A 155 5.53 1.80 -12.20
N GLU A 156 5.31 2.05 -13.50
CA GLU A 156 5.30 3.40 -14.08
C GLU A 156 4.16 4.27 -13.57
N GLN A 157 2.99 3.66 -13.30
CA GLN A 157 1.78 4.34 -12.83
C GLN A 157 1.60 4.26 -11.31
N SER A 158 2.68 4.05 -10.55
CA SER A 158 2.63 4.00 -9.10
C SER A 158 3.63 4.96 -8.47
N ALA A 159 3.28 5.47 -7.29
CA ALA A 159 4.27 6.07 -6.40
C ALA A 159 4.83 4.99 -5.45
N HIS A 160 6.13 5.01 -5.24
CA HIS A 160 6.83 4.03 -4.41
C HIS A 160 7.52 4.72 -3.25
N ALA A 161 7.42 4.15 -2.04
CA ALA A 161 8.06 4.69 -0.85
C ALA A 161 8.50 3.62 0.14
N MET A 162 9.66 3.80 0.75
CA MET A 162 10.08 3.06 1.94
C MET A 162 9.58 3.79 3.18
N VAL A 163 8.60 3.20 3.87
CA VAL A 163 7.97 3.79 5.05
C VAL A 163 8.59 3.20 6.33
N PRO A 164 9.14 4.02 7.24
CA PRO A 164 9.67 3.52 8.49
C PRO A 164 8.55 2.97 9.38
N VAL A 165 8.78 1.78 9.94
CA VAL A 165 7.84 1.12 10.83
C VAL A 165 7.93 1.74 12.22
N ARG A 166 6.79 2.15 12.76
CA ARG A 166 6.66 2.59 14.15
C ARG A 166 5.97 1.50 14.96
N ARG A 167 6.29 1.47 16.25
CA ARG A 167 5.63 0.63 17.25
C ARG A 167 4.89 1.50 18.24
N VAL A 168 3.87 0.93 18.88
CA VAL A 168 3.24 1.62 20.02
C VAL A 168 4.29 1.67 21.12
N ARG A 169 4.66 2.87 21.56
CA ARG A 169 5.51 3.02 22.73
C ARG A 169 4.63 2.75 23.94
N THR A 170 4.76 1.57 24.51
CA THR A 170 4.24 1.22 25.84
C THR A 170 5.20 1.71 26.91
#